data_AF-A0A6N7IFD1-F1
#
_entry.id   AF-A0A6N7IFD1-F1
#
_cell.length_a   1.000
_cell.length_b   1.000
_cell.length_c   1.000
_cell.angle_alpha   90.00
_cell.angle_beta   90.00
_cell.angle_gamma   90.00
#
_symmetry.space_group_name_H-M   'P 1'
#
loop_
_entity.id
_entity.type
_entity.pdbx_description
1 polymer ?
#
loop_
_entity_poly.entity_id
_entity_poly.type
_entity_poly.pdbx_seq_one_letter_code
_entity_poly.pdbx_strand_id
1 'polypeptide(L)'
;MRSCSTSGWTGSASDDHPPSSTAGPGRPFLPVPGGTSEDGTMSSRRPTAQELRERLSVELEPLAARPRFLELLKERKVPRERLTWLAGEQYHIISSDQRSFSLLAARFPEPPAGELFLDLAKGEAQALRLLVPYAAALGWTEDDLPTYQPKPLAQAYPHFLAWCALSGTRSAVALAMAANLRIWGSYCATTAAALQSGYGLTADSVEFFRWFAEPPEGFEDAALAVVQAGLDAGDDPEAALRAGHMMHAYELAFWKALGEGL
;
A
#
# COMPACT_ATOMS: atom_id res chain seq x y z
N MET A 1 49.60 24.45 11.19
CA MET A 1 49.00 25.71 10.72
C MET A 1 47.66 25.36 10.11
N ARG A 2 46.45 25.77 10.53
CA ARG A 2 45.85 26.62 11.59
C ARG A 2 44.45 25.96 11.80
N SER A 3 44.02 25.50 12.97
CA SER A 3 43.40 26.23 14.10
C SER A 3 42.44 27.37 13.73
N CYS A 4 41.34 27.41 14.50
CA CYS A 4 40.35 28.47 14.71
C CYS A 4 39.21 28.58 13.71
N SER A 5 37.98 28.94 14.11
CA SER A 5 37.33 29.01 15.42
C SER A 5 35.88 29.38 15.15
N THR A 6 35.03 29.05 16.11
CA THR A 6 33.71 29.63 16.36
C THR A 6 33.71 31.17 16.29
N SER A 7 32.68 31.71 15.66
CA SER A 7 32.18 33.09 15.82
C SER A 7 30.66 32.99 15.59
N GLY A 8 29.79 33.27 16.55
CA GLY A 8 29.72 34.50 17.31
C GLY A 8 28.48 35.25 16.82
N TRP A 9 27.30 34.83 17.30
CA TRP A 9 26.04 35.49 17.00
C TRP A 9 25.85 36.60 18.04
N THR A 10 25.96 37.86 17.61
CA THR A 10 25.68 39.04 18.45
C THR A 10 24.83 40.04 17.69
N GLY A 11 23.82 40.56 18.38
CA GLY A 11 22.99 41.71 17.99
C GLY A 11 21.57 41.32 17.58
N SER A 12 20.49 41.92 18.06
CA SER A 12 20.19 42.75 19.24
C SER A 12 18.67 42.93 19.22
N ALA A 13 18.07 43.01 20.40
CA ALA A 13 16.64 43.05 20.63
C ALA A 13 15.93 44.25 19.97
N SER A 14 14.68 44.02 19.58
CA SER A 14 13.65 45.05 19.47
C SER A 14 12.42 44.49 20.16
N ASP A 15 12.08 45.12 21.28
CA ASP A 15 10.94 44.83 22.14
C ASP A 15 9.63 45.15 21.43
N ASP A 16 8.71 44.18 21.40
CA ASP A 16 7.29 44.45 21.26
C ASP A 16 6.51 43.41 22.10
N HIS A 17 6.06 43.85 23.28
CA HIS A 17 5.16 43.11 24.17
C HIS A 17 3.70 43.41 23.80
N PRO A 18 2.86 42.40 23.58
CA PRO A 18 1.42 42.52 23.80
C PRO A 18 1.02 42.09 25.23
N PRO A 19 -0.07 42.65 25.78
CA PRO A 19 -0.31 42.70 27.22
C PRO A 19 -0.86 41.40 27.81
N SER A 20 -0.50 41.20 29.08
CA SER A 20 -0.96 40.16 29.99
C SER A 20 -2.49 40.18 30.17
N SER A 21 -3.15 39.08 29.84
CA SER A 21 -4.57 38.86 30.15
C SER A 21 -4.69 38.33 31.58
N THR A 22 -5.29 39.15 32.44
CA THR A 22 -5.64 38.85 33.83
C THR A 22 -6.78 37.84 33.89
N ALA A 23 -6.57 36.75 34.63
CA ALA A 23 -7.60 35.79 35.02
C ALA A 23 -8.67 36.47 35.89
N GLY A 24 -9.92 36.49 35.42
CA GLY A 24 -11.11 36.88 36.18
C GLY A 24 -11.82 35.66 36.80
N PRO A 25 -12.59 35.84 37.88
CA PRO A 25 -13.10 34.73 38.70
C PRO A 25 -14.22 33.96 38.01
N GLY A 26 -14.24 32.64 38.28
CA GLY A 26 -15.14 31.66 37.68
C GLY A 26 -16.62 31.97 37.88
N ARG A 27 -17.39 31.77 36.80
CA ARG A 27 -18.86 31.70 36.86
C ARG A 27 -19.28 30.28 37.23
N PRO A 28 -20.24 30.09 38.15
CA PRO A 28 -20.73 28.77 38.50
C PRO A 28 -21.50 28.15 37.33
N PHE A 29 -21.19 26.89 37.06
CA PHE A 29 -21.86 26.04 36.07
C PHE A 29 -23.28 25.74 36.56
N LEU A 30 -24.30 26.22 35.85
CA LEU A 30 -25.70 25.86 36.13
C LEU A 30 -25.97 24.45 35.57
N PRO A 31 -26.58 23.54 36.34
CA PRO A 31 -26.95 22.23 35.82
C PRO A 31 -28.15 22.34 34.87
N VAL A 32 -28.02 21.78 33.67
CA VAL A 32 -29.13 21.59 32.73
C VAL A 32 -30.01 20.44 33.25
N PRO A 33 -31.35 20.56 33.28
CA PRO A 33 -32.20 19.49 33.79
C PRO A 33 -32.22 18.30 32.83
N GLY A 34 -32.23 17.10 33.41
CA GLY A 34 -32.25 15.83 32.69
C GLY A 34 -33.46 15.71 31.75
N GLY A 35 -33.15 15.53 30.47
CA GLY A 35 -34.04 14.88 29.52
C GLY A 35 -33.71 13.39 29.52
N THR A 36 -34.65 12.58 29.97
CA THR A 36 -34.67 11.14 29.71
C THR A 36 -34.91 10.94 28.22
N SER A 37 -33.82 10.84 27.45
CA SER A 37 -33.86 10.25 26.12
C SER A 37 -33.46 8.80 26.27
N GLU A 38 -34.45 7.92 26.40
CA GLU A 38 -34.29 6.52 26.00
C GLU A 38 -34.15 6.49 24.47
N ASP A 39 -33.02 6.98 23.97
CA ASP A 39 -32.57 6.66 22.63
C ASP A 39 -32.09 5.22 22.70
N GLY A 40 -33.03 4.30 22.44
CA GLY A 40 -32.73 2.93 22.09
C GLY A 40 -31.74 2.97 20.93
N THR A 41 -30.46 2.85 21.28
CA THR A 41 -29.39 2.73 20.33
C THR A 41 -29.71 1.45 19.57
N MET A 42 -30.28 1.58 18.38
CA MET A 42 -30.23 0.51 17.40
C MET A 42 -28.74 0.27 17.21
N SER A 43 -28.20 -0.67 17.97
CA SER A 43 -26.85 -1.17 17.81
C SER A 43 -26.78 -1.66 16.37
N SER A 44 -26.28 -0.82 15.48
CA SER A 44 -26.08 -1.20 14.10
C SER A 44 -25.20 -2.44 14.12
N ARG A 45 -25.72 -3.54 13.59
CA ARG A 45 -24.99 -4.79 13.49
C ARG A 45 -23.66 -4.47 12.81
N ARG A 46 -22.53 -4.82 13.45
CA ARG A 46 -21.23 -4.66 12.80
C ARG A 46 -21.20 -5.51 11.52
N PRO A 47 -20.67 -4.99 10.41
CA PRO A 47 -20.54 -5.77 9.19
C PRO A 47 -19.56 -6.92 9.41
N THR A 48 -19.79 -8.01 8.70
CA THR A 48 -18.88 -9.15 8.61
C THR A 48 -17.75 -8.86 7.63
N ALA A 49 -16.68 -9.65 7.69
CA ALA A 49 -15.59 -9.57 6.71
C ALA A 49 -16.08 -9.75 5.27
N GLN A 50 -17.02 -10.67 5.05
CA GLN A 50 -17.62 -10.93 3.75
C GLN A 50 -18.39 -9.71 3.22
N GLU A 51 -19.21 -9.09 4.06
CA GLU A 51 -19.96 -7.88 3.69
C GLU A 51 -19.03 -6.71 3.34
N LEU A 52 -17.92 -6.53 4.08
CA LEU A 52 -16.93 -5.51 3.76
C LEU A 52 -16.22 -5.82 2.44
N ARG A 53 -15.88 -7.08 2.19
CA ARG A 53 -15.25 -7.52 0.95
C ARG A 53 -16.14 -7.27 -0.25
N GLU A 54 -17.41 -7.66 -0.18
CA GLU A 54 -18.39 -7.45 -1.24
C GLU A 54 -18.63 -5.96 -1.49
N ARG A 55 -18.83 -5.18 -0.42
CA ARG A 55 -18.98 -3.72 -0.50
C ARG A 55 -17.79 -3.07 -1.20
N LEU A 56 -16.57 -3.37 -0.76
CA LEU A 56 -15.37 -2.83 -1.37
C LEU A 56 -15.26 -3.25 -2.84
N SER A 57 -15.62 -4.48 -3.19
CA SER A 57 -15.63 -4.94 -4.58
C SER A 57 -16.55 -4.11 -5.47
N VAL A 58 -17.78 -3.87 -5.02
CA VAL A 58 -18.77 -3.06 -5.74
C VAL A 58 -18.30 -1.61 -5.87
N GLU A 59 -17.66 -1.07 -4.82
CA GLU A 59 -17.15 0.29 -4.84
C GLU A 59 -15.92 0.46 -5.76
N LEU A 60 -15.09 -0.58 -5.91
CA LEU A 60 -13.90 -0.56 -6.76
C LEU A 60 -14.18 -0.90 -8.24
N GLU A 61 -15.23 -1.67 -8.55
CA GLU A 61 -15.54 -2.09 -9.93
C GLU A 61 -15.61 -0.90 -10.92
N PRO A 62 -16.32 0.22 -10.64
CA PRO A 62 -16.35 1.38 -11.53
C PRO A 62 -14.98 2.07 -11.68
N LEU A 63 -14.08 1.84 -10.74
CA LEU A 63 -12.72 2.40 -10.70
C LEU A 63 -11.68 1.46 -11.30
N ALA A 64 -12.05 0.22 -11.64
CA ALA A 64 -11.19 -0.77 -12.27
C ALA A 64 -10.94 -0.43 -13.75
N ALA A 65 -10.25 0.69 -13.99
CA ALA A 65 -9.80 1.06 -15.32
C ALA A 65 -8.68 0.11 -15.78
N ARG A 66 -8.62 -0.20 -17.07
CA ARG A 66 -7.41 -0.77 -17.67
C ARG A 66 -6.38 0.34 -17.79
N PRO A 67 -5.22 0.27 -17.11
CA PRO A 67 -4.23 1.32 -17.20
C PRO A 67 -3.73 1.47 -18.63
N ARG A 68 -3.65 2.71 -19.12
CA ARG A 68 -3.17 3.02 -20.49
C ARG A 68 -1.82 2.40 -20.80
N PHE A 69 -0.95 2.28 -19.80
CA PHE A 69 0.34 1.58 -19.92
C PHE A 69 0.19 0.14 -20.43
N LEU A 70 -0.78 -0.63 -19.91
CA LEU A 70 -1.03 -2.02 -20.33
C LEU A 70 -1.56 -2.10 -21.76
N GLU A 71 -2.39 -1.14 -22.18
CA GLU A 71 -2.87 -1.09 -23.57
C GLU A 71 -1.71 -0.77 -24.53
N LEU A 72 -0.88 0.21 -24.20
CA LEU A 72 0.35 0.50 -24.96
C LEU A 72 1.30 -0.71 -24.99
N LEU A 73 1.37 -1.48 -23.90
CA LEU A 73 2.20 -2.68 -23.83
C LEU A 73 1.70 -3.75 -24.79
N LYS A 74 0.38 -4.00 -24.86
CA LYS A 74 -0.24 -4.91 -25.85
C LYS A 74 0.02 -4.44 -27.29
N GLU A 75 -0.04 -3.14 -27.52
CA GLU A 75 0.24 -2.51 -28.81
C GLU A 75 1.74 -2.44 -29.16
N ARG A 76 2.62 -2.88 -28.25
CA ARG A 76 4.10 -2.84 -28.39
C ARG A 76 4.65 -1.43 -28.53
N LYS A 77 3.97 -0.45 -27.94
CA LYS A 77 4.32 0.98 -27.97
C LYS A 77 5.06 1.44 -26.71
N VAL A 78 5.24 0.58 -25.72
CA VAL A 78 6.04 0.88 -24.53
C VAL A 78 7.53 0.76 -24.88
N PRO A 79 8.34 1.83 -24.73
CA PRO A 79 9.78 1.78 -24.96
C PRO A 79 10.49 0.86 -23.97
N ARG A 80 11.62 0.26 -24.37
CA ARG A 80 12.43 -0.64 -23.52
C ARG A 80 12.80 -0.01 -22.17
N GLU A 81 13.10 1.29 -22.15
CA GLU A 81 13.40 2.03 -20.91
C GLU A 81 12.25 1.96 -19.88
N ARG A 82 10.99 1.94 -20.32
CA ARG A 82 9.85 1.84 -19.40
C ARG A 82 9.70 0.44 -18.82
N LEU A 83 10.18 -0.58 -19.54
CA LEU A 83 10.26 -1.95 -19.03
C LEU A 83 11.36 -2.08 -17.98
N THR A 84 12.50 -1.41 -18.16
CA THR A 84 13.54 -1.39 -17.11
C THR A 84 13.08 -0.61 -15.89
N TRP A 85 12.33 0.48 -16.06
CA TRP A 85 11.67 1.17 -14.95
C TRP A 85 10.71 0.24 -14.21
N LEU A 86 9.89 -0.53 -14.91
CA LEU A 86 9.02 -1.52 -14.29
C LEU A 86 9.81 -2.50 -13.41
N ALA A 87 10.98 -2.97 -13.85
CA ALA A 87 11.84 -3.83 -13.02
C ALA A 87 12.34 -3.11 -11.75
N GLY A 88 12.86 -1.89 -11.90
CA GLY A 88 13.37 -1.10 -10.77
C GLY A 88 12.28 -0.71 -9.77
N GLU A 89 11.13 -0.23 -10.23
CA GLU A 89 10.02 0.13 -9.35
C GLU A 89 9.53 -1.08 -8.55
N GLN A 90 9.40 -2.25 -9.20
CA GLN A 90 8.99 -3.50 -8.55
C GLN A 90 9.99 -3.93 -7.49
N TYR A 91 11.30 -3.84 -7.77
CA TYR A 91 12.31 -4.18 -6.77
C TYR A 91 12.14 -3.39 -5.47
N HIS A 92 11.92 -2.08 -5.56
CA HIS A 92 11.73 -1.22 -4.38
C HIS A 92 10.39 -1.48 -3.68
N ILE A 93 9.31 -1.71 -4.44
CA ILE A 93 7.99 -2.06 -3.89
C ILE A 93 8.09 -3.36 -3.08
N ILE A 94 8.51 -4.45 -3.72
CA ILE A 94 8.59 -5.79 -3.13
C ILE A 94 9.51 -5.80 -1.91
N SER A 95 10.65 -5.09 -1.99
CA SER A 95 11.56 -4.97 -0.85
C SER A 95 10.91 -4.25 0.34
N SER A 96 10.12 -3.21 0.08
CA SER A 96 9.36 -2.49 1.11
C SER A 96 8.24 -3.36 1.70
N ASP A 97 7.52 -4.05 0.84
CA ASP A 97 6.37 -4.87 1.20
C ASP A 97 6.81 -6.07 2.05
N GLN A 98 7.93 -6.72 1.69
CA GLN A 98 8.52 -7.79 2.49
C GLN A 98 8.75 -7.36 3.95
N ARG A 99 9.34 -6.17 4.15
CA ARG A 99 9.60 -5.61 5.49
C ARG A 99 8.30 -5.24 6.20
N SER A 100 7.34 -4.68 5.46
CA SER A 100 6.04 -4.26 5.99
C SER A 100 5.22 -5.45 6.49
N PHE A 101 5.16 -6.53 5.71
CA PHE A 101 4.50 -7.78 6.10
C PHE A 101 5.22 -8.46 7.27
N SER A 102 6.55 -8.46 7.28
CA SER A 102 7.32 -8.96 8.43
C SER A 102 7.01 -8.19 9.72
N LEU A 103 6.86 -6.87 9.64
CA LEU A 103 6.47 -6.03 10.76
C LEU A 103 5.02 -6.30 11.20
N LEU A 104 4.10 -6.48 10.27
CA LEU A 104 2.70 -6.82 10.57
C LEU A 104 2.60 -8.16 11.30
N ALA A 105 3.36 -9.17 10.86
CA ALA A 105 3.46 -10.45 11.55
C ALA A 105 3.98 -10.29 12.99
N ALA A 106 4.96 -9.42 13.21
CA ALA A 106 5.47 -9.14 14.55
C ALA A 106 4.47 -8.37 15.43
N ARG A 107 3.67 -7.44 14.86
CA ARG A 107 2.64 -6.67 15.58
C ARG A 107 1.40 -7.51 15.89
N PHE A 108 1.06 -8.46 15.04
CA PHE A 108 -0.10 -9.32 15.14
C PHE A 108 0.32 -10.80 15.07
N PRO A 109 1.06 -11.31 16.07
CA PRO A 109 1.68 -12.65 15.98
C PRO A 109 0.69 -13.80 16.07
N GLU A 110 -0.49 -13.57 16.65
CA GLU A 110 -1.50 -14.60 16.85
C GLU A 110 -2.21 -14.97 15.53
N PRO A 111 -2.52 -16.26 15.31
CA PRO A 111 -3.36 -16.68 14.20
C PRO A 111 -4.75 -16.02 14.24
N PRO A 112 -5.37 -15.76 13.08
CA PRO A 112 -4.87 -16.03 11.73
C PRO A 112 -3.91 -14.96 11.17
N ALA A 113 -3.74 -13.83 11.87
CA ALA A 113 -3.03 -12.66 11.34
C ALA A 113 -1.53 -12.91 11.15
N GLY A 114 -0.87 -13.49 12.15
CA GLY A 114 0.57 -13.74 12.09
C GLY A 114 0.96 -14.65 10.94
N GLU A 115 0.18 -15.71 10.73
CA GLU A 115 0.40 -16.69 9.64
C GLU A 115 0.27 -16.03 8.27
N LEU A 116 -0.84 -15.32 8.01
CA LEU A 116 -1.08 -14.63 6.74
C LEU A 116 0.05 -13.65 6.41
N PHE A 117 0.43 -12.79 7.37
CA PHE A 117 1.45 -11.78 7.11
C PHE A 117 2.85 -12.38 6.95
N LEU A 118 3.19 -13.46 7.65
CA LEU A 118 4.44 -14.18 7.41
C LEU A 118 4.46 -14.80 6.01
N ASP A 119 3.35 -15.37 5.56
CA ASP A 119 3.28 -15.99 4.24
C ASP A 119 3.35 -14.95 3.11
N LEU A 120 2.71 -13.79 3.29
CA LEU A 120 2.90 -12.63 2.40
C LEU A 120 4.38 -12.20 2.33
N ALA A 121 5.06 -12.07 3.48
CA ALA A 121 6.48 -11.70 3.52
C ALA A 121 7.39 -12.73 2.81
N LYS A 122 7.10 -14.03 2.94
CA LYS A 122 7.80 -15.10 2.21
C LYS A 122 7.53 -15.00 0.71
N GLY A 123 6.30 -14.67 0.32
CA GLY A 123 5.90 -14.42 -1.05
C GLY A 123 6.75 -13.32 -1.69
N GLU A 124 6.91 -12.18 -1.01
CA GLU A 124 7.76 -11.09 -1.51
C GLU A 124 9.23 -11.51 -1.67
N ALA A 125 9.75 -12.37 -0.77
CA ALA A 125 11.10 -12.93 -0.91
C ALA A 125 11.24 -13.76 -2.19
N GLN A 126 10.20 -14.50 -2.57
CA GLN A 126 10.15 -15.26 -3.82
C GLN A 126 10.02 -14.35 -5.04
N ALA A 127 9.17 -13.33 -4.96
CA ALA A 127 8.99 -12.32 -6.00
C ALA A 127 10.31 -11.64 -6.38
N LEU A 128 11.15 -11.25 -5.40
CA LEU A 128 12.48 -10.68 -5.68
C LEU A 128 13.35 -11.62 -6.51
N ARG A 129 13.35 -12.92 -6.22
CA ARG A 129 14.14 -13.91 -6.99
C ARG A 129 13.63 -14.05 -8.42
N LEU A 130 12.32 -14.02 -8.61
CA LEU A 130 11.70 -14.12 -9.93
C LEU A 130 11.87 -12.84 -10.77
N LEU A 131 12.11 -11.70 -10.12
CA LEU A 131 12.35 -10.43 -10.81
C LEU A 131 13.70 -10.37 -11.52
N VAL A 132 14.71 -11.11 -11.03
CA VAL A 132 16.07 -11.10 -11.60
C VAL A 132 16.11 -11.55 -13.07
N PRO A 133 15.50 -12.68 -13.48
CA PRO A 133 15.39 -13.06 -14.89
C PRO A 133 14.70 -12.03 -15.79
N TYR A 134 13.70 -11.31 -15.27
CA TYR A 134 13.04 -10.23 -16.00
C TYR A 134 14.00 -9.06 -16.25
N ALA A 135 14.70 -8.61 -15.22
CA ALA A 135 15.71 -7.55 -15.33
C ALA A 135 16.85 -7.94 -16.30
N ALA A 136 17.33 -9.18 -16.22
CA ALA A 136 18.36 -9.72 -17.10
C ALA A 136 17.96 -9.70 -18.58
N ALA A 137 16.71 -10.05 -18.91
CA ALA A 137 16.20 -9.96 -20.27
C ALA A 137 16.18 -8.51 -20.82
N LEU A 138 16.14 -7.53 -19.92
CA LEU A 138 16.22 -6.11 -20.24
C LEU A 138 17.66 -5.57 -20.24
N GLY A 139 18.66 -6.42 -19.96
CA GLY A 139 20.08 -6.07 -19.95
C GLY A 139 20.53 -5.46 -18.62
N TRP A 140 19.73 -5.59 -17.56
CA TRP A 140 20.11 -5.21 -16.20
C TRP A 140 20.64 -6.43 -15.43
N THR A 141 21.63 -6.19 -14.59
CA THR A 141 22.11 -7.12 -13.57
C THR A 141 21.30 -6.96 -12.29
N GLU A 142 21.47 -7.88 -11.34
CA GLU A 142 20.86 -7.77 -10.01
C GLU A 142 21.33 -6.51 -9.26
N ASP A 143 22.59 -6.11 -9.46
CA ASP A 143 23.17 -4.91 -8.84
C ASP A 143 22.59 -3.60 -9.40
N ASP A 144 22.01 -3.61 -10.61
CA ASP A 144 21.39 -2.43 -11.19
C ASP A 144 20.06 -2.08 -10.51
N LEU A 145 19.30 -3.08 -10.05
CA LEU A 145 17.98 -2.92 -9.42
C LEU A 145 17.96 -1.96 -8.22
N PRO A 146 18.84 -2.11 -7.20
CA PRO A 146 18.86 -1.17 -6.06
C PRO A 146 19.34 0.24 -6.44
N THR A 147 20.07 0.40 -7.54
CA THR A 147 20.56 1.72 -8.00
C THR A 147 19.52 2.52 -8.76
N TYR A 148 18.42 1.88 -9.18
CA TYR A 148 17.32 2.55 -9.84
C TYR A 148 16.73 3.64 -8.95
N GLN A 149 16.57 4.85 -9.51
CA GLN A 149 15.91 5.97 -8.83
C GLN A 149 14.38 5.86 -9.00
N PRO A 150 13.62 5.57 -7.93
CA PRO A 150 12.18 5.35 -8.04
C PRO A 150 11.41 6.63 -8.33
N LYS A 151 10.27 6.50 -9.01
CA LYS A 151 9.33 7.60 -9.20
C LYS A 151 8.47 7.77 -7.95
N PRO A 152 8.30 9.00 -7.44
CA PRO A 152 7.56 9.22 -6.20
C PRO A 152 6.15 8.62 -6.20
N LEU A 153 5.38 8.81 -7.28
CA LEU A 153 4.01 8.29 -7.36
C LEU A 153 3.93 6.79 -7.64
N ALA A 154 4.95 6.19 -8.25
CA ALA A 154 5.02 4.73 -8.38
C ALA A 154 5.27 4.03 -7.03
N GLN A 155 5.89 4.74 -6.10
CA GLN A 155 6.17 4.27 -4.75
C GLN A 155 5.10 4.68 -3.72
N ALA A 156 3.98 5.30 -4.12
CA ALA A 156 2.95 5.70 -3.17
C ALA A 156 2.33 4.50 -2.41
N TYR A 157 2.13 3.38 -3.12
CA TYR A 157 1.62 2.13 -2.55
C TYR A 157 2.51 1.56 -1.43
N PRO A 158 3.81 1.27 -1.65
CA PRO A 158 4.65 0.68 -0.61
C PRO A 158 4.85 1.62 0.58
N HIS A 159 4.83 2.95 0.39
CA HIS A 159 4.86 3.90 1.50
C HIS A 159 3.58 3.84 2.34
N PHE A 160 2.42 3.73 1.71
CA PHE A 160 1.16 3.57 2.42
C PHE A 160 1.09 2.23 3.15
N LEU A 161 1.52 1.14 2.53
CA LEU A 161 1.59 -0.16 3.20
C LEU A 161 2.55 -0.14 4.39
N ALA A 162 3.72 0.49 4.27
CA ALA A 162 4.63 0.67 5.40
C ALA A 162 4.01 1.49 6.54
N TRP A 163 3.25 2.54 6.22
CA TRP A 163 2.48 3.30 7.22
C TRP A 163 1.41 2.44 7.88
N CYS A 164 0.65 1.64 7.12
CA CYS A 164 -0.31 0.68 7.66
C CYS A 164 0.37 -0.38 8.53
N ALA A 165 1.55 -0.85 8.13
CA ALA A 165 2.33 -1.80 8.90
C ALA A 165 2.82 -1.23 10.23
N LEU A 166 3.04 0.08 10.33
CA LEU A 166 3.41 0.76 11.58
C LEU A 166 2.20 1.15 12.44
N SER A 167 1.14 1.65 11.82
CA SER A 167 0.08 2.41 12.50
C SER A 167 -1.34 1.89 12.22
N GLY A 168 -1.52 1.09 11.17
CA GLY A 168 -2.80 0.53 10.76
C GLY A 168 -3.22 -0.69 11.57
N THR A 169 -4.39 -1.21 11.22
CA THR A 169 -4.99 -2.42 11.80
C THR A 169 -4.79 -3.64 10.89
N ARG A 170 -4.93 -4.84 11.47
CA ARG A 170 -4.85 -6.09 10.71
C ARG A 170 -5.99 -6.22 9.70
N SER A 171 -7.20 -5.81 10.07
CA SER A 171 -8.34 -5.83 9.16
C SER A 171 -8.14 -4.93 7.95
N ALA A 172 -7.52 -3.76 8.14
CA ALA A 172 -7.30 -2.82 7.05
C ALA A 172 -6.34 -3.35 5.99
N VAL A 173 -5.21 -3.92 6.41
CA VAL A 173 -4.27 -4.50 5.46
C VAL A 173 -4.84 -5.76 4.82
N ALA A 174 -5.42 -6.67 5.60
CA ALA A 174 -5.96 -7.92 5.06
C ALA A 174 -7.11 -7.69 4.05
N LEU A 175 -8.02 -6.77 4.34
CA LEU A 175 -9.11 -6.44 3.41
C LEU A 175 -8.58 -5.81 2.13
N ALA A 176 -7.62 -4.89 2.25
CA ALA A 176 -7.04 -4.23 1.10
C ALA A 176 -6.27 -5.23 0.20
N MET A 177 -5.53 -6.17 0.79
CA MET A 177 -4.89 -7.25 0.02
C MET A 177 -5.90 -8.17 -0.68
N ALA A 178 -6.97 -8.58 0.03
CA ALA A 178 -8.01 -9.45 -0.52
C ALA A 178 -8.74 -8.81 -1.72
N ALA A 179 -8.98 -7.50 -1.67
CA ALA A 179 -9.62 -6.77 -2.76
C ALA A 179 -8.68 -6.50 -3.95
N ASN A 180 -7.40 -6.22 -3.67
CA ASN A 180 -6.46 -5.76 -4.69
C ASN A 180 -5.81 -6.89 -5.49
N LEU A 181 -5.49 -8.04 -4.86
CA LEU A 181 -4.65 -9.06 -5.49
C LEU A 181 -5.23 -9.66 -6.77
N ARG A 182 -6.56 -9.79 -6.88
CA ARG A 182 -7.19 -10.27 -8.12
C ARG A 182 -7.03 -9.27 -9.28
N ILE A 183 -7.15 -7.98 -8.97
CA ILE A 183 -6.97 -6.90 -9.97
C ILE A 183 -5.51 -6.86 -10.42
N TRP A 184 -4.58 -6.83 -9.46
CA TRP A 184 -3.14 -6.93 -9.71
C TRP A 184 -2.77 -8.16 -10.55
N GLY A 185 -3.32 -9.33 -10.21
CA GLY A 185 -3.07 -10.57 -10.95
C GLY A 185 -3.52 -10.47 -12.40
N SER A 186 -4.67 -9.85 -12.67
CA SER A 186 -5.12 -9.62 -14.05
C SER A 186 -4.16 -8.71 -14.85
N TYR A 187 -3.55 -7.72 -14.19
CA TYR A 187 -2.54 -6.84 -14.80
C TYR A 187 -1.23 -7.58 -15.04
N CYS A 188 -0.81 -8.44 -14.11
CA CYS A 188 0.36 -9.29 -14.27
C CYS A 188 0.18 -10.31 -15.40
N ALA A 189 -0.97 -10.99 -15.48
CA ALA A 189 -1.30 -11.90 -16.57
C ALA A 189 -1.22 -11.19 -17.93
N THR A 190 -1.81 -10.00 -18.02
CA THR A 190 -1.76 -9.14 -19.21
C THR A 190 -0.32 -8.76 -19.57
N THR A 191 0.47 -8.38 -18.59
CA THR A 191 1.87 -7.97 -18.76
C THR A 191 2.73 -9.14 -19.25
N ALA A 192 2.60 -10.32 -18.64
CA ALA A 192 3.31 -11.53 -19.05
C ALA A 192 3.02 -11.89 -20.52
N ALA A 193 1.74 -11.90 -20.90
CA ALA A 193 1.32 -12.22 -22.27
C ALA A 193 1.87 -11.21 -23.29
N ALA A 194 1.82 -9.91 -22.98
CA ALA A 194 2.31 -8.87 -23.88
C ALA A 194 3.84 -8.88 -24.02
N LEU A 195 4.58 -9.10 -22.92
CA LEU A 195 6.04 -9.22 -22.95
C LEU A 195 6.51 -10.42 -23.77
N GLN A 196 5.86 -11.57 -23.60
CA GLN A 196 6.23 -12.78 -24.32
C GLN A 196 5.90 -12.71 -25.82
N SER A 197 4.69 -12.27 -26.18
CA SER A 197 4.23 -12.24 -27.57
C SER A 197 4.69 -11.01 -28.37
N GLY A 198 4.88 -9.88 -27.69
CA GLY A 198 5.16 -8.58 -28.33
C GLY A 198 6.61 -8.13 -28.24
N TYR A 199 7.31 -8.48 -27.15
CA TYR A 199 8.68 -8.04 -26.88
C TYR A 199 9.72 -9.17 -26.94
N GLY A 200 9.28 -10.40 -27.21
CA GLY A 200 10.16 -11.56 -27.40
C GLY A 200 10.85 -12.04 -26.12
N LEU A 201 10.32 -11.71 -24.94
CA LEU A 201 10.83 -12.24 -23.68
C LEU A 201 10.49 -13.74 -23.57
N THR A 202 11.37 -14.50 -22.91
CA THR A 202 11.17 -15.94 -22.71
C THR A 202 10.13 -16.22 -21.62
N ALA A 203 9.70 -17.49 -21.49
CA ALA A 203 8.84 -17.93 -20.40
C ALA A 203 9.45 -17.62 -19.02
N ASP A 204 10.74 -17.92 -18.85
CA ASP A 204 11.47 -17.69 -17.59
C ASP A 204 11.57 -16.19 -17.27
N SER A 205 11.77 -15.35 -18.29
CA SER A 205 11.87 -13.89 -18.13
C SER A 205 10.56 -13.21 -17.72
N VAL A 206 9.41 -13.87 -17.88
CA VAL A 206 8.10 -13.32 -17.49
C VAL A 206 7.51 -14.02 -16.26
N GLU A 207 8.26 -14.93 -15.64
CA GLU A 207 7.76 -15.76 -14.53
C GLU A 207 7.36 -14.93 -13.31
N PHE A 208 8.05 -13.82 -13.04
CA PHE A 208 7.64 -12.83 -12.03
C PHE A 208 6.15 -12.46 -12.17
N PHE A 209 5.73 -12.10 -13.38
CA PHE A 209 4.35 -11.69 -13.63
C PHE A 209 3.39 -12.89 -13.63
N ARG A 210 3.81 -14.06 -14.10
CA ARG A 210 2.97 -15.26 -14.05
C ARG A 210 2.70 -15.72 -12.63
N TRP A 211 3.69 -15.61 -11.76
CA TRP A 211 3.57 -16.00 -10.37
C TRP A 211 2.51 -15.16 -9.62
N PHE A 212 2.40 -13.87 -9.94
CA PHE A 212 1.35 -12.99 -9.40
C PHE A 212 0.01 -13.07 -10.15
N ALA A 213 -0.06 -13.76 -11.30
CA ALA A 213 -1.24 -13.73 -12.17
C ALA A 213 -2.52 -14.24 -11.49
N GLU A 214 -2.36 -15.15 -10.52
CA GLU A 214 -3.45 -15.68 -9.71
C GLU A 214 -3.04 -15.67 -8.23
N PRO A 215 -3.97 -15.36 -7.30
CA PRO A 215 -3.70 -15.47 -5.89
C PRO A 215 -3.47 -16.95 -5.48
N PRO A 216 -2.67 -17.22 -4.43
CA PRO A 216 -2.52 -18.56 -3.90
C PRO A 216 -3.87 -19.18 -3.48
N GLU A 217 -3.99 -20.50 -3.60
CA GLU A 217 -5.17 -21.23 -3.12
C GLU A 217 -5.40 -20.95 -1.63
N GLY A 218 -6.67 -20.67 -1.26
CA GLY A 218 -7.05 -20.36 0.12
C GLY A 218 -6.64 -18.97 0.63
N PHE A 219 -5.95 -18.14 -0.17
CA PHE A 219 -5.52 -16.82 0.25
C PHE A 219 -6.69 -15.91 0.66
N GLU A 220 -7.75 -15.85 -0.15
CA GLU A 220 -8.89 -14.96 0.16
C GLU A 220 -9.57 -15.38 1.46
N ASP A 221 -9.78 -16.68 1.68
CA ASP A 221 -10.37 -17.19 2.92
C ASP A 221 -9.51 -16.84 4.14
N ALA A 222 -8.18 -17.00 4.03
CA ALA A 222 -7.25 -16.62 5.10
C ALA A 222 -7.27 -15.10 5.37
N ALA A 223 -7.32 -14.27 4.32
CA ALA A 223 -7.43 -12.83 4.46
C ALA A 223 -8.75 -12.42 5.13
N LEU A 224 -9.87 -12.99 4.72
CA LEU A 224 -11.18 -12.71 5.33
C LEU A 224 -11.25 -13.18 6.79
N ALA A 225 -10.58 -14.28 7.14
CA ALA A 225 -10.45 -14.70 8.53
C ALA A 225 -9.70 -13.66 9.38
N VAL A 226 -8.63 -13.06 8.84
CA VAL A 226 -7.91 -11.96 9.51
C VAL A 226 -8.76 -10.70 9.63
N VAL A 227 -9.53 -10.36 8.60
CA VAL A 227 -10.48 -9.24 8.66
C VAL A 227 -11.50 -9.48 9.77
N GLN A 228 -12.12 -10.67 9.83
CA GLN A 228 -13.12 -10.99 10.85
C GLN A 228 -12.52 -10.94 12.25
N ALA A 229 -11.34 -11.55 12.47
CA ALA A 229 -10.64 -11.49 13.74
C ALA A 229 -10.25 -10.07 14.17
N GLY A 230 -9.99 -9.16 13.22
CA GLY A 230 -9.83 -7.72 13.48
C GLY A 230 -11.12 -7.07 13.95
N LEU A 231 -12.23 -7.28 13.22
CA LEU A 231 -13.53 -6.71 13.54
C LEU A 231 -14.06 -7.16 14.90
N ASP A 232 -13.88 -8.46 15.23
CA ASP A 232 -14.28 -9.05 16.51
C ASP A 232 -13.50 -8.45 17.68
N ALA A 233 -12.26 -8.01 17.45
CA ALA A 233 -11.42 -7.37 18.46
C ALA A 233 -11.55 -5.85 18.51
N GLY A 234 -12.39 -5.23 17.66
CA GLY A 234 -12.64 -3.79 17.71
C GLY A 234 -12.04 -2.96 16.58
N ASP A 235 -11.43 -3.55 15.56
CA ASP A 235 -10.95 -2.78 14.42
C ASP A 235 -12.12 -2.03 13.73
N ASP A 236 -11.88 -0.79 13.31
CA ASP A 236 -12.88 0.04 12.61
C ASP A 236 -13.11 -0.49 11.18
N PRO A 237 -14.34 -0.95 10.83
CA PRO A 237 -14.65 -1.41 9.49
C PRO A 237 -14.46 -0.32 8.41
N GLU A 238 -14.73 0.94 8.74
CA GLU A 238 -14.58 2.03 7.79
C GLU A 238 -13.09 2.35 7.54
N ALA A 239 -12.21 2.11 8.53
CA ALA A 239 -10.76 2.19 8.32
C ALA A 239 -10.28 1.13 7.33
N ALA A 240 -10.87 -0.08 7.38
CA ALA A 240 -10.51 -1.14 6.45
C ALA A 240 -10.95 -0.82 5.02
N LEU A 241 -12.16 -0.31 4.83
CA LEU A 241 -12.65 0.15 3.52
C LEU A 241 -11.77 1.29 2.97
N ARG A 242 -11.44 2.29 3.80
CA ARG A 242 -10.54 3.38 3.42
C ARG A 242 -9.18 2.86 2.94
N ALA A 243 -8.60 1.89 3.63
CA ALA A 243 -7.32 1.30 3.22
C ALA A 243 -7.42 0.59 1.86
N GLY A 244 -8.50 -0.15 1.61
CA GLY A 244 -8.77 -0.77 0.31
C GLY A 244 -8.85 0.23 -0.83
N HIS A 245 -9.59 1.33 -0.64
CA HIS A 245 -9.68 2.42 -1.62
C HIS A 245 -8.32 3.08 -1.91
N MET A 246 -7.55 3.35 -0.86
CA MET A 246 -6.23 3.97 -0.99
C MET A 246 -5.25 3.07 -1.73
N MET A 247 -5.22 1.77 -1.42
CA MET A 247 -4.37 0.81 -2.13
C MET A 247 -4.70 0.72 -3.62
N HIS A 248 -5.98 0.60 -3.97
CA HIS A 248 -6.42 0.58 -5.37
C HIS A 248 -6.02 1.87 -6.10
N ALA A 249 -6.23 3.04 -5.48
CA ALA A 249 -5.84 4.32 -6.08
C ALA A 249 -4.32 4.43 -6.31
N TYR A 250 -3.51 3.91 -5.38
CA TYR A 250 -2.05 3.91 -5.52
C TYR A 250 -1.54 2.90 -6.55
N GLU A 251 -2.21 1.76 -6.73
CA GLU A 251 -1.93 0.85 -7.85
C GLU A 251 -2.17 1.54 -9.21
N LEU A 252 -3.27 2.28 -9.36
CA LEU A 252 -3.51 3.06 -10.58
C LEU A 252 -2.47 4.16 -10.76
N ALA A 253 -2.02 4.80 -9.68
CA ALA A 253 -0.97 5.82 -9.72
C ALA A 253 0.37 5.22 -10.19
N PHE A 254 0.68 3.99 -9.79
CA PHE A 254 1.85 3.25 -10.27
C PHE A 254 1.85 3.08 -11.79
N TRP A 255 0.76 2.55 -12.36
CA TRP A 255 0.68 2.38 -13.80
C TRP A 255 0.68 3.71 -14.57
N LYS A 256 0.05 4.75 -14.00
CA LYS A 256 0.08 6.10 -14.56
C LYS A 256 1.49 6.67 -14.59
N ALA A 257 2.27 6.52 -13.51
CA ALA A 257 3.64 6.99 -13.44
C ALA A 257 4.56 6.30 -14.47
N LEU A 258 4.35 5.00 -14.73
CA LEU A 258 5.08 4.27 -15.77
C LEU A 258 4.71 4.74 -17.18
N GLY A 259 3.44 5.08 -17.41
CA GLY A 259 2.93 5.55 -18.69
C GLY A 259 3.09 7.06 -18.95
N GLU A 260 3.62 7.82 -18.00
CA GLU A 260 3.72 9.27 -18.12
C GLU A 260 4.59 9.69 -19.31
N GLY A 261 4.01 10.51 -20.20
CA GLY A 261 4.67 11.00 -21.41
C GLY A 261 4.68 10.02 -22.60
N LEU A 262 4.03 8.85 -22.49
CA LEU A 262 3.74 7.98 -23.65
C LEU A 262 2.43 8.37 -24.34
#